data_AF-A0A399RAN9-F1
#
_entry.id   AF-A0A399RAN9-F1
#
_cell.length_a   1.000
_cell.length_b   1.000
_cell.length_c   1.000
_cell.angle_alpha   90.00
_cell.angle_beta   90.00
_cell.angle_gamma   90.00
#
_symmetry.space_group_name_H-M   'P 1'
#
loop_
_entity.id
_entity.type
_entity.pdbx_description
1 polymer ?
#
loop_
_entity_poly.entity_id
_entity_poly.type
_entity_poly.pdbx_seq_one_letter_code
_entity_poly.pdbx_strand_id
1 'polypeptide(L)' 'MTDTAPAGSAAPASQTPGLRVGVVGATGQVGAVMRRLLEERAFPVAEIRFFASARSAGTTLPFADRDITVE' A
#
# COMPACT_ATOMS: atom_id res chain seq x y z
N MET A 1 29.42 -18.36 -40.07
CA MET A 1 28.12 -19.04 -40.22
C MET A 1 27.71 -19.46 -38.82
N THR A 2 26.83 -18.64 -38.22
CA THR A 2 26.03 -18.85 -36.99
C THR A 2 26.80 -19.26 -35.72
N ASP A 3 26.62 -18.66 -34.55
CA ASP A 3 25.36 -18.29 -33.91
C ASP A 3 25.75 -17.44 -32.66
N THR A 4 25.34 -16.19 -32.58
CA THR A 4 24.19 -15.73 -31.75
C THR A 4 24.47 -15.78 -30.24
N ALA A 5 24.65 -14.60 -29.67
CA ALA A 5 24.39 -14.38 -28.25
C ALA A 5 22.87 -14.39 -28.00
N PRO A 6 22.42 -14.81 -26.81
CA PRO A 6 21.40 -14.09 -26.08
C PRO A 6 22.07 -13.44 -24.87
N ALA A 7 22.15 -12.11 -24.83
CA ALA A 7 21.10 -11.24 -24.31
C ALA A 7 20.87 -11.49 -22.82
N GLY A 8 21.14 -10.44 -22.04
CA GLY A 8 21.29 -10.49 -20.59
C GLY A 8 20.13 -11.13 -19.85
N SER A 9 20.48 -12.03 -18.94
CA SER A 9 19.67 -12.22 -17.74
C SER A 9 19.98 -11.03 -16.84
N ALA A 10 19.30 -9.91 -17.09
CA ALA A 10 19.20 -8.86 -16.09
C ALA A 10 18.58 -9.54 -14.86
N ALA A 11 19.36 -9.63 -13.77
CA ALA A 11 18.83 -9.98 -12.47
C ALA A 11 17.53 -9.19 -12.26
N PRO A 12 16.44 -9.80 -11.75
CA PRO A 12 15.20 -9.08 -11.54
C PRO A 12 15.55 -7.83 -10.73
N ALA A 13 15.34 -6.66 -11.34
CA ALA A 13 15.47 -5.38 -10.64
C ALA A 13 14.72 -5.57 -9.33
N SER A 14 15.41 -5.39 -8.20
CA SER A 14 14.89 -5.67 -6.87
C SER A 14 13.53 -5.01 -6.75
N GLN A 15 12.46 -5.78 -6.98
CA GLN A 15 11.10 -5.33 -6.78
C GLN A 15 11.02 -5.22 -5.28
N THR A 16 11.33 -4.04 -4.73
CA THR A 16 11.24 -3.79 -3.30
C THR A 16 9.83 -4.23 -2.92
N PRO A 17 9.67 -5.35 -2.20
CA PRO A 17 8.36 -5.88 -1.95
C PRO A 17 7.61 -4.80 -1.18
N GLY A 18 6.46 -4.37 -1.72
CA GLY A 18 5.71 -3.29 -1.12
C GLY A 18 5.43 -3.60 0.35
N LEU A 19 5.40 -2.56 1.17
CA LEU A 19 5.29 -2.69 2.62
C LEU A 19 3.84 -2.98 3.01
N ARG A 20 3.66 -3.81 4.04
CA ARG A 20 2.36 -3.98 4.68
C ARG A 20 2.19 -2.92 5.76
N VAL A 21 1.12 -2.14 5.69
CA VAL A 21 0.89 -0.99 6.58
C VAL A 21 -0.43 -1.16 7.33
N GLY A 22 -0.38 -1.07 8.65
CA GLY A 22 -1.56 -0.99 9.51
C GLY A 22 -1.71 0.43 10.05
N VAL A 23 -2.88 1.04 9.88
CA VAL A 23 -3.20 2.36 10.46
C VAL A 23 -4.23 2.19 11.57
N VAL A 24 -3.82 2.41 12.82
CA VAL A 24 -4.70 2.38 13.98
C VAL A 24 -5.28 3.77 14.24
N GLY A 25 -6.59 3.84 14.44
CA GLY A 25 -7.32 5.10 14.51
C GLY A 25 -7.53 5.74 13.13
N ALA A 26 -7.68 4.94 12.07
CA ALA A 26 -7.80 5.40 10.68
C ALA A 26 -8.97 6.40 10.44
N THR A 27 -9.98 6.37 11.31
CA THR A 27 -11.17 7.25 11.27
C THR A 27 -11.01 8.53 12.10
N GLY A 28 -9.98 8.61 12.95
CA GLY A 28 -9.69 9.80 13.75
C GLY A 28 -8.96 10.89 12.96
N GLN A 29 -8.78 12.05 13.60
CA GLN A 29 -8.10 13.20 12.99
C GLN A 29 -6.70 12.85 12.48
N VAL A 30 -5.89 12.19 13.31
CA VAL A 30 -4.53 11.76 12.93
C VAL A 30 -4.56 10.71 11.83
N GLY A 31 -5.46 9.71 11.92
CA GLY A 31 -5.58 8.66 10.91
C GLY A 31 -5.95 9.20 9.53
N ALA A 32 -6.82 10.22 9.47
CA ALA A 32 -7.17 10.89 8.22
C ALA A 32 -5.97 11.58 7.58
N VAL A 33 -5.15 12.30 8.37
CA VAL A 33 -3.92 12.93 7.88
C VAL A 33 -2.91 11.87 7.44
N MET A 34 -2.75 10.78 8.19
CA MET A 34 -1.82 9.70 7.84
C MET A 34 -2.18 9.03 6.51
N ARG A 35 -3.47 8.72 6.27
CA ARG A 35 -3.93 8.15 4.99
C ARG A 35 -3.61 9.08 3.82
N ARG A 36 -3.91 10.36 3.96
CA ARG A 36 -3.61 11.39 2.95
C ARG A 36 -2.10 11.49 2.67
N LEU A 37 -1.26 11.48 3.71
CA LEU A 37 0.19 11.55 3.53
C LEU A 37 0.77 10.31 2.84
N LEU A 38 0.25 9.12 3.14
CA LEU A 38 0.67 7.89 2.48
C LEU A 38 0.36 7.92 0.97
N GLU A 39 -0.80 8.46 0.60
CA GLU A 39 -1.19 8.67 -0.82
C GLU A 39 -0.34 9.75 -1.49
N GLU A 40 -0.25 10.95 -0.91
CA GLU A 40 0.50 12.08 -1.47
C GLU A 40 1.99 11.76 -1.69
N ARG A 41 2.55 10.84 -0.88
CA ARG A 41 3.94 10.41 -0.98
C ARG A 41 4.15 9.22 -1.92
N ALA A 42 3.08 8.67 -2.51
CA ALA A 42 3.11 7.42 -3.25
C ALA A 42 3.88 6.33 -2.46
N PHE A 43 3.61 6.24 -1.16
CA PHE A 43 4.35 5.33 -0.29
C PHE A 43 4.20 3.89 -0.81
N PRO A 44 5.29 3.10 -0.88
CA PRO A 44 5.25 1.78 -1.47
C PRO A 44 4.51 0.79 -0.56
N VAL A 45 3.17 0.81 -0.62
CA VAL A 45 2.28 -0.08 0.12
C VAL A 45 1.88 -1.27 -0.75
N ALA A 46 2.19 -2.49 -0.32
CA ALA A 46 1.61 -3.70 -0.93
C ALA A 46 0.23 -4.04 -0.35
N GLU A 47 0.04 -3.83 0.95
CA GLU A 47 -1.20 -4.14 1.66
C GLU A 47 -1.44 -3.08 2.72
N ILE A 48 -2.66 -2.55 2.79
CA ILE A 48 -3.07 -1.63 3.85
C ILE A 48 -4.24 -2.20 4.63
N ARG A 49 -4.21 -2.04 5.96
CA ARG A 49 -5.33 -2.35 6.84
C ARG A 49 -5.62 -1.17 7.75
N PHE A 50 -6.90 -0.91 7.96
CA PHE A 50 -7.37 0.16 8.82
C PHE A 50 -8.01 -0.43 10.06
N PHE A 51 -7.57 0.05 11.22
CA PHE A 51 -8.13 -0.31 12.51
C PHE A 51 -8.72 0.93 13.16
N ALA A 52 -9.86 0.79 13.83
CA ALA A 52 -10.43 1.88 14.61
C ALA A 52 -11.18 1.36 15.84
N SER A 53 -11.85 2.27 16.55
CA SER A 53 -12.74 1.88 17.64
C SER A 53 -13.88 1.00 17.13
N ALA A 54 -14.46 0.17 18.00
CA ALA A 54 -15.61 -0.68 17.66
C ALA A 54 -16.80 0.08 17.05
N ARG A 55 -16.99 1.36 17.40
CA ARG A 55 -18.03 2.23 16.80
C ARG A 55 -17.82 2.47 15.30
N SER A 56 -16.56 2.44 14.85
CA SER A 56 -16.19 2.73 13.48
C SER A 56 -15.81 1.51 12.66
N ALA A 57 -15.66 0.34 13.29
CA ALA A 57 -15.48 -0.92 12.59
C ALA A 57 -16.63 -1.15 11.59
N GLY A 58 -16.31 -1.70 10.42
CA GLY A 58 -17.25 -1.89 9.30
C GLY A 58 -17.47 -0.65 8.43
N THR A 59 -16.91 0.51 8.79
CA THR A 59 -16.90 1.68 7.89
C THR A 59 -15.89 1.46 6.77
N THR A 60 -16.22 1.88 5.55
CA THR A 60 -15.27 1.90 4.43
C THR A 60 -14.60 3.26 4.32
N LEU A 61 -13.28 3.26 4.17
CA LEU A 61 -12.50 4.46 3.91
C LEU A 61 -11.77 4.31 2.57
N PRO A 62 -11.81 5.35 1.71
CA PRO A 62 -11.02 5.33 0.49
C PRO A 62 -9.53 5.38 0.83
N PHE A 63 -8.76 4.62 0.07
CA PHE A 63 -7.30 4.68 0.03
C PHE A 63 -6.77 4.38 -1.37
N ALA A 64 -6.07 5.35 -1.98
CA ALA A 64 -5.71 5.30 -3.39
C ALA A 64 -6.95 5.01 -4.27
N ASP A 65 -6.89 4.02 -5.16
CA ASP A 65 -7.99 3.67 -6.07
C ASP A 65 -8.92 2.58 -5.51
N ARG A 66 -8.94 2.38 -4.18
CA ARG A 66 -9.72 1.30 -3.55
C ARG A 66 -10.36 1.72 -2.23
N ASP A 67 -11.46 1.06 -1.90
CA ASP A 67 -12.10 1.19 -0.60
C ASP A 67 -11.60 0.09 0.35
N ILE A 68 -11.24 0.49 1.57
CA ILE A 68 -10.75 -0.41 2.62
C ILE A 68 -11.76 -0.42 3.75
N THR A 69 -12.24 -1.61 4.11
CA THR A 69 -13.10 -1.78 5.30
C THR A 69 -12.24 -1.66 6.55
N VAL A 70 -12.70 -0.87 7.52
CA VAL A 70 -12.06 -0.71 8.82
C VAL A 70 -12.41 -1.91 9.70
N GLU A 71 -11.38 -2.57 10.25
CA GLU A 71 -11.49 -3.64 11.25
C GLU A 71 -11.55 -3.10 12.68
#